data_AF-X0U3B3-F1
#
_entry.id   AF-X0U3B3-F1
#
_cell.length_a   1.000
_cell.length_b   1.000
_cell.length_c   1.000
_cell.angle_alpha   90.00
_cell.angle_beta   90.00
_cell.angle_gamma   90.00
#
_symmetry.space_group_name_H-M   'P 1'
#
loop_
_entity.id
_entity.type
_entity.pdbx_description
1 polymer ?
#
loop_
_entity_poly.entity_id
_entity_poly.type
_entity_poly.pdbx_seq_one_letter_code
_entity_poly.pdbx_strand_id
1 'polypeptide(L)'
;MGPVLAFLVATPATSITALLVCYGLLGIKFTVFIFFAVIVMGLFMGLVGNLLRVKPKALAPQNEQLAIDPVCGMNVEIGKATKTEYKGEIYYFCCSHCQQAFESRPQEYLGAHSKDIAHRLKHVFKYSFVDMVKEIGPELLLGLVLAALVAAIAPVGKFVGDYFSGGLGYLFSLVFGLAMYICSTA
;
A
#
# COMPACT_ATOMS: atom_id res chain seq x y z
N MET A 1 -18.24 -0.59 5.21
CA MET A 1 -17.48 -0.02 4.07
C MET A 1 -17.54 1.50 4.02
N GLY A 2 -18.65 2.14 4.43
CA GLY A 2 -18.76 3.61 4.47
C GLY A 2 -17.56 4.38 5.04
N PRO A 3 -17.08 4.10 6.27
CA PRO A 3 -15.93 4.81 6.84
C PRO A 3 -14.62 4.62 6.07
N VAL A 4 -14.39 3.42 5.51
CA VAL A 4 -13.22 3.10 4.69
C VAL A 4 -13.28 3.86 3.36
N LEU A 5 -14.45 3.89 2.71
CA LEU A 5 -14.67 4.65 1.48
C LEU A 5 -14.50 6.15 1.70
N ALA A 6 -15.03 6.68 2.81
CA ALA A 6 -14.83 8.08 3.19
C ALA A 6 -13.34 8.40 3.40
N PHE A 7 -12.60 7.50 4.06
CA PHE A 7 -11.16 7.67 4.31
C PHE A 7 -10.34 7.63 3.01
N LEU A 8 -10.58 6.64 2.15
CA LEU A 8 -9.84 6.48 0.88
C LEU A 8 -10.06 7.67 -0.07
N VAL A 9 -11.25 8.26 -0.05
CA VAL A 9 -11.57 9.44 -0.88
C VAL A 9 -10.98 10.72 -0.29
N ALA A 10 -11.10 10.93 1.02
CA ALA A 10 -10.67 12.18 1.64
C ALA A 10 -9.14 12.30 1.75
N THR A 11 -8.44 11.23 2.14
CA THR A 11 -7.02 11.29 2.54
C THR A 11 -6.05 11.80 1.45
N PRO A 12 -6.06 11.30 0.21
CA PRO A 12 -5.14 11.81 -0.81
C PRO A 12 -5.46 13.26 -1.20
N ALA A 13 -6.74 13.61 -1.23
CA ALA A 13 -7.23 14.92 -1.65
C ALA A 13 -7.04 16.02 -0.58
N THR A 14 -6.97 15.67 0.71
CA THR A 14 -6.71 16.63 1.81
C THR A 14 -5.25 16.64 2.27
N SER A 15 -4.34 15.99 1.54
CA SER A 15 -2.92 16.01 1.88
C SER A 15 -2.35 17.45 1.84
N ILE A 16 -1.43 17.76 2.75
CA ILE A 16 -0.84 19.11 2.86
C ILE A 16 -0.19 19.52 1.53
N THR A 17 0.47 18.57 0.86
CA THR A 17 1.11 18.78 -0.45
C THR A 17 0.08 19.13 -1.52
N ALA A 18 -1.04 18.40 -1.61
CA ALA A 18 -2.11 18.70 -2.57
C ALA A 18 -2.73 20.07 -2.31
N LEU A 19 -2.96 20.43 -1.04
CA LEU A 19 -3.50 21.75 -0.67
C LEU A 19 -2.55 22.90 -1.01
N LEU A 20 -1.25 22.71 -0.82
CA LEU A 20 -0.23 23.71 -1.10
C LEU A 20 -0.09 23.96 -2.61
N VAL A 21 -0.15 22.89 -3.42
CA VAL A 21 -0.18 22.99 -4.88
C VAL A 21 -1.46 23.68 -5.36
N CYS A 22 -2.63 23.31 -4.81
CA CYS A 22 -3.90 23.94 -5.18
C CYS A 22 -3.92 25.43 -4.80
N TYR A 23 -3.38 25.78 -3.62
CA TYR A 23 -3.21 27.17 -3.19
C TYR A 23 -2.34 27.95 -4.17
N GLY A 24 -1.23 27.37 -4.64
CA GLY A 24 -0.33 28.00 -5.60
C GLY A 24 -0.93 28.21 -6.99
N LEU A 25 -1.79 27.30 -7.46
CA LEU A 25 -2.34 27.34 -8.82
C LEU A 25 -3.69 28.06 -8.92
N LEU A 26 -4.58 27.89 -7.94
CA LEU A 26 -5.98 28.33 -8.00
C LEU A 26 -6.34 29.40 -6.93
N GLY A 27 -5.41 29.69 -6.02
CA GLY A 27 -5.57 30.70 -4.99
C GLY A 27 -6.36 30.26 -3.76
N ILE A 28 -6.27 31.06 -2.69
CA ILE A 28 -6.75 30.67 -1.35
C ILE A 28 -8.25 30.40 -1.27
N LYS A 29 -9.07 31.21 -1.95
CA LYS A 29 -10.54 31.10 -1.88
C LYS A 29 -11.02 29.78 -2.48
N PHE A 30 -10.38 29.33 -3.56
CA PHE A 30 -10.73 28.09 -4.24
C PHE A 30 -10.21 26.86 -3.49
N THR A 31 -9.00 26.92 -2.92
CA THR A 31 -8.44 25.82 -2.11
C THR A 31 -9.27 25.55 -0.87
N VAL A 32 -9.73 26.59 -0.16
CA VAL A 32 -10.60 26.43 0.99
C VAL A 32 -11.91 25.77 0.58
N PHE A 33 -12.49 26.18 -0.56
CA PHE A 33 -13.70 25.55 -1.10
C PHE A 33 -13.50 24.06 -1.41
N ILE A 34 -12.41 23.69 -2.09
CA ILE A 34 -12.09 22.28 -2.39
C ILE A 34 -11.95 21.46 -1.12
N PHE A 35 -11.23 21.96 -0.12
CA PHE A 35 -11.00 21.23 1.13
C PHE A 35 -12.33 20.82 1.79
N PHE A 36 -13.25 21.76 1.94
CA PHE A 36 -14.57 21.47 2.49
C PHE A 36 -15.43 20.60 1.55
N ALA A 37 -15.38 20.85 0.25
CA ALA A 37 -16.13 20.07 -0.73
C ALA A 37 -15.72 18.58 -0.74
N VAL A 38 -14.41 18.28 -0.65
CA VAL A 38 -13.87 16.92 -0.59
C VAL A 38 -14.30 16.22 0.70
N ILE A 39 -14.26 16.91 1.84
CA ILE A 39 -14.72 16.34 3.13
C ILE A 39 -16.21 15.99 3.05
N VAL A 40 -17.04 16.90 2.53
CA VAL A 40 -18.48 16.69 2.38
C VAL A 40 -18.77 15.55 1.40
N MET A 41 -18.09 15.50 0.25
CA MET A 41 -18.22 14.42 -0.72
C MET A 41 -17.78 13.07 -0.15
N GLY A 42 -16.66 13.01 0.58
CA GLY A 42 -16.18 11.81 1.24
C GLY A 42 -17.17 11.31 2.29
N LEU A 43 -17.74 12.22 3.09
CA LEU A 43 -18.77 11.87 4.07
C LEU A 43 -20.05 11.37 3.40
N PHE A 44 -20.48 12.03 2.32
CA PHE A 44 -21.67 11.63 1.56
C PHE A 44 -21.47 10.26 0.92
N MET A 45 -20.34 10.03 0.24
CA MET A 45 -20.00 8.74 -0.35
C MET A 45 -19.86 7.64 0.71
N GLY A 46 -19.31 7.98 1.89
CA GLY A 46 -19.26 7.08 3.03
C GLY A 46 -20.65 6.72 3.57
N LEU A 47 -21.55 7.69 3.68
CA LEU A 47 -22.93 7.49 4.13
C LEU A 47 -23.71 6.64 3.13
N VAL A 48 -23.61 6.96 1.84
CA VAL A 48 -24.21 6.18 0.75
C VAL A 48 -23.65 4.75 0.73
N GLY A 49 -22.33 4.59 0.89
CA GLY A 49 -21.68 3.28 0.99
C GLY A 49 -22.03 2.50 2.27
N ASN A 50 -22.63 3.14 3.27
CA ASN A 50 -23.21 2.48 4.44
C ASN A 50 -24.68 2.09 4.21
N LEU A 51 -25.42 2.90 3.44
CA LEU A 51 -26.82 2.67 3.09
C LEU A 51 -26.97 1.57 2.03
N LEU A 52 -26.07 1.54 1.04
CA LEU A 52 -25.88 0.42 0.14
C LEU A 52 -25.25 -0.71 0.94
N ARG A 53 -26.10 -1.50 1.59
CA ARG A 53 -25.77 -2.68 2.39
C ARG A 53 -25.26 -3.81 1.50
N VAL A 54 -24.27 -3.54 0.67
CA VAL A 54 -23.36 -4.56 0.14
C VAL A 54 -22.74 -5.15 1.39
N LYS A 55 -23.26 -6.30 1.84
CA LYS A 55 -22.55 -7.14 2.80
C LYS A 55 -21.15 -7.27 2.22
N PRO A 56 -20.13 -6.62 2.79
CA PRO A 56 -18.81 -6.98 2.37
C PRO A 56 -18.72 -8.46 2.75
N LYS A 57 -18.38 -9.33 1.79
CA LYS A 57 -17.56 -10.47 2.16
C LYS A 57 -16.34 -9.81 2.77
N ALA A 58 -16.38 -9.68 4.09
CA ALA A 58 -15.57 -8.74 4.79
C ALA A 58 -14.12 -9.18 4.58
N LEU A 59 -13.41 -8.43 3.75
CA LEU A 59 -12.06 -8.01 4.09
C LEU A 59 -12.18 -7.01 5.26
N ALA A 60 -12.85 -7.45 6.33
CA ALA A 60 -12.41 -7.07 7.65
C ALA A 60 -10.96 -7.55 7.75
N PRO A 61 -10.13 -6.98 8.62
CA PRO A 61 -9.18 -7.86 9.27
C PRO A 61 -10.08 -8.95 9.86
N GLN A 62 -10.11 -10.13 9.23
CA GLN A 62 -10.59 -11.29 9.95
C GLN A 62 -9.80 -11.23 11.24
N ASN A 63 -10.41 -11.66 12.31
CA ASN A 63 -9.65 -12.19 13.42
C ASN A 63 -8.95 -13.48 12.92
N GLU A 64 -8.17 -13.41 11.82
CA GLU A 64 -7.00 -14.23 11.59
C GLU A 64 -6.08 -13.81 12.72
N GLN A 65 -6.32 -14.44 13.86
CA GLN A 65 -5.36 -14.50 14.93
C GLN A 65 -4.12 -15.11 14.26
N LEU A 66 -3.20 -14.24 13.87
CA LEU A 66 -1.91 -14.61 13.31
C LEU A 66 -1.08 -15.06 14.50
N ALA A 67 -0.76 -16.34 14.53
CA ALA A 67 0.23 -16.86 15.45
C ALA A 67 1.61 -16.73 14.81
N ILE A 68 2.66 -16.68 15.63
CA ILE A 68 4.03 -16.59 15.14
C ILE A 68 4.64 -17.96 15.25
N ASP A 69 5.13 -18.49 14.14
CA ASP A 69 5.87 -19.74 14.14
C ASP A 69 7.18 -19.57 14.92
N PRO A 70 7.41 -20.32 16.02
CA PRO A 70 8.58 -20.14 16.88
C PRO A 70 9.89 -20.63 16.25
N VAL A 71 9.84 -21.39 15.14
CA VAL A 71 11.02 -21.90 14.43
C VAL A 71 11.50 -20.92 13.37
N CYS A 72 10.58 -20.36 12.57
CA CYS A 72 10.94 -19.48 11.45
C CYS A 72 10.55 -18.00 11.63
N GLY A 73 9.72 -17.68 12.61
CA GLY A 73 9.23 -16.32 12.87
C GLY A 73 8.18 -15.81 11.88
N MET A 74 7.63 -16.69 11.03
CA MET A 74 6.61 -16.35 10.05
C MET A 74 5.23 -16.20 10.74
N ASN A 75 4.43 -15.22 10.30
CA ASN A 75 3.04 -15.10 10.73
C ASN A 75 2.20 -16.17 10.04
N VAL A 76 1.46 -16.95 10.82
CA VAL A 76 0.65 -18.07 10.35
C VAL A 76 -0.79 -17.91 10.77
N GLU A 77 -1.70 -18.15 9.84
CA GLU A 77 -3.14 -18.12 10.09
C GLU A 77 -3.54 -19.33 10.93
N ILE A 78 -3.99 -19.13 12.18
CA ILE A 78 -4.40 -20.22 13.10
C ILE A 78 -5.41 -21.20 12.46
N GLY A 79 -6.27 -20.72 11.56
CA GLY A 79 -7.28 -21.55 10.87
C GLY A 79 -6.73 -22.53 9.83
N LYS A 80 -5.51 -22.33 9.33
CA LYS A 80 -4.87 -23.18 8.32
C LYS A 80 -3.51 -23.75 8.76
N ALA A 81 -2.97 -23.24 9.86
CA ALA A 81 -1.65 -23.61 10.36
C ALA A 81 -1.63 -25.00 10.99
N THR A 82 -0.49 -25.66 10.86
CA THR A 82 -0.21 -26.90 11.60
C THR A 82 0.06 -26.56 13.06
N LYS A 83 -0.36 -27.41 14.00
CA LYS A 83 -0.24 -27.13 15.45
C LYS A 83 0.31 -28.30 16.24
N THR A 84 1.06 -28.01 17.29
CA THR A 84 1.54 -28.99 18.29
C THR A 84 1.33 -28.44 19.69
N GLU A 85 0.92 -29.32 20.61
CA GLU A 85 0.79 -29.00 22.03
C GLU A 85 2.08 -29.36 22.77
N TYR A 86 2.68 -28.40 23.49
CA TYR A 86 3.86 -28.63 24.30
C TYR A 86 3.72 -27.89 25.64
N LYS A 87 3.85 -28.62 26.75
CA LYS A 87 3.67 -28.12 28.13
C LYS A 87 2.32 -27.39 28.38
N GLY A 88 1.26 -27.82 27.69
CA GLY A 88 -0.09 -27.25 27.85
C GLY A 88 -0.34 -25.96 27.05
N GLU A 89 0.61 -25.55 26.20
CA GLU A 89 0.40 -24.47 25.24
C GLU A 89 0.42 -24.97 23.80
N ILE A 90 -0.43 -24.38 22.95
CA ILE A 90 -0.58 -24.73 21.54
C ILE A 90 0.29 -23.80 20.70
N TYR A 91 1.28 -24.37 20.01
CA TYR A 91 2.14 -23.67 19.05
C TYR A 91 1.67 -23.93 17.63
N TYR A 92 1.73 -22.90 16.78
CA TYR A 92 1.30 -22.95 15.38
C TYR A 92 2.50 -22.78 14.45
N PHE A 93 2.53 -23.50 13.33
CA PHE A 93 3.65 -23.59 12.41
C PHE A 93 3.22 -23.36 10.96
N CYS A 94 4.13 -22.81 10.16
CA CYS A 94 3.87 -22.49 8.75
C CYS A 94 3.85 -23.75 7.87
N CYS A 95 4.55 -24.81 8.28
CA CYS A 95 4.62 -26.07 7.57
C CYS A 95 4.98 -27.25 8.51
N SER A 96 4.81 -28.47 8.01
CA SER A 96 5.18 -29.71 8.73
C SER A 96 6.67 -29.81 9.07
N HIS A 97 7.54 -29.20 8.26
CA HIS A 97 8.98 -29.16 8.55
C HIS A 97 9.28 -28.33 9.81
N CYS A 98 8.64 -27.17 9.97
CA CYS A 98 8.78 -26.34 11.18
C CYS A 98 8.20 -27.05 12.41
N GLN A 99 7.08 -27.76 12.26
CA GLN A 99 6.51 -28.59 13.33
C GLN A 99 7.50 -29.66 13.80
N GLN A 100 8.07 -30.45 12.87
CA GLN A 100 9.03 -31.51 13.20
C GLN A 100 10.31 -30.96 13.82
N ALA A 101 10.81 -29.82 13.33
CA ALA A 101 11.97 -29.15 13.91
C ALA A 101 11.71 -28.75 15.38
N PHE A 102 10.53 -28.19 15.66
CA PHE A 102 10.12 -27.84 17.02
C PHE A 102 9.96 -29.07 17.93
N GLU A 103 9.33 -30.14 17.44
CA GLU A 103 9.18 -31.40 18.19
C GLU A 103 10.53 -32.06 18.52
N SER A 104 11.52 -31.92 17.62
CA SER A 104 12.86 -32.47 17.84
C SER A 104 13.65 -31.73 18.92
N ARG A 105 13.47 -30.39 19.05
CA ARG A 105 14.24 -29.55 20.00
C ARG A 105 13.42 -28.37 20.55
N PRO A 106 12.35 -28.64 21.32
CA PRO A 106 11.44 -27.57 21.76
C PRO A 106 12.11 -26.56 22.70
N GLN A 107 13.09 -27.00 23.49
CA GLN A 107 13.80 -26.13 24.45
C GLN A 107 14.63 -25.02 23.77
N GLU A 108 15.10 -25.24 22.54
CA GLU A 108 15.90 -24.26 21.78
C GLU A 108 15.06 -23.05 21.35
N TYR A 109 13.77 -23.28 21.06
CA TYR A 109 12.86 -22.27 20.52
C TYR A 109 12.04 -21.52 21.59
N LEU A 110 11.86 -22.10 22.77
CA LEU A 110 11.03 -21.55 23.85
C LEU A 110 11.69 -20.44 24.69
N GLY A 111 12.96 -20.12 24.44
CA GLY A 111 13.75 -19.13 25.19
C GLY A 111 14.19 -17.88 24.40
N ALA A 112 13.77 -17.74 23.13
CA ALA A 112 14.32 -16.74 22.21
C ALA A 112 13.72 -15.33 22.33
N HIS A 113 12.78 -15.10 23.26
CA HIS A 113 11.98 -13.87 23.33
C HIS A 113 12.79 -12.58 23.59
N SER A 114 14.04 -12.67 24.08
CA SER A 114 14.92 -11.53 24.34
C SER A 114 15.90 -11.21 23.20
N LYS A 115 16.28 -12.18 22.37
CA LYS A 115 17.07 -11.94 21.13
C LYS A 115 16.17 -11.54 19.95
N ASP A 116 14.86 -11.78 20.09
CA ASP A 116 13.83 -11.50 19.10
C ASP A 116 13.75 -10.01 18.73
N ILE A 117 13.73 -9.09 19.70
CA ILE A 117 13.48 -7.67 19.40
C ILE A 117 14.59 -7.07 18.52
N ALA A 118 15.86 -7.34 18.83
CA ALA A 118 16.99 -6.85 18.03
C ALA A 118 17.02 -7.47 16.63
N HIS A 119 16.69 -8.76 16.51
CA HIS A 119 16.60 -9.45 15.22
C HIS A 119 15.42 -8.94 14.38
N ARG A 120 14.27 -8.70 15.02
CA ARG A 120 13.05 -8.17 14.40
C ARG A 120 13.25 -6.74 13.94
N LEU A 121 13.87 -5.88 14.76
CA LEU A 121 14.27 -4.52 14.35
C LEU A 121 15.21 -4.54 13.14
N LYS A 122 16.22 -5.42 13.14
CA LYS A 122 17.13 -5.58 12.00
C LYS A 122 16.39 -6.08 10.75
N HIS A 123 15.43 -6.97 10.90
CA HIS A 123 14.62 -7.48 9.79
C HIS A 123 13.69 -6.40 9.23
N VAL A 124 13.04 -5.60 10.09
CA VAL A 124 12.21 -4.47 9.69
C VAL A 124 13.04 -3.43 8.95
N PHE A 125 14.21 -3.07 9.47
CA PHE A 125 15.11 -2.14 8.78
C PHE A 125 15.60 -2.68 7.44
N LYS A 126 15.99 -3.96 7.38
CA LYS A 126 16.42 -4.59 6.14
C LYS A 126 15.27 -4.64 5.12
N TYR A 127 14.08 -5.02 5.54
CA TYR A 127 12.91 -5.07 4.65
C TYR A 127 12.55 -3.67 4.12
N SER A 128 12.45 -2.69 5.01
CA SER A 128 12.01 -1.34 4.65
C SER A 128 13.03 -0.56 3.82
N PHE A 129 14.33 -0.71 4.11
CA PHE A 129 15.39 0.06 3.45
C PHE A 129 16.09 -0.71 2.33
N VAL A 130 16.14 -2.04 2.38
CA VAL A 130 16.88 -2.85 1.40
C VAL A 130 15.92 -3.56 0.46
N ASP A 131 14.99 -4.36 0.97
CA ASP A 131 14.12 -5.17 0.10
C ASP A 131 13.17 -4.28 -0.70
N MET A 132 12.55 -3.29 -0.06
CA MET A 132 11.65 -2.33 -0.74
C MET A 132 12.39 -1.51 -1.82
N VAL A 133 13.59 -1.01 -1.52
CA VAL A 133 14.40 -0.23 -2.48
C VAL A 133 14.93 -1.13 -3.59
N LYS A 134 15.22 -2.40 -3.31
CA LYS A 134 15.70 -3.36 -4.31
C LYS A 134 14.60 -3.78 -5.27
N GLU A 135 13.36 -3.87 -4.80
CA GLU A 135 12.20 -4.16 -5.63
C GLU A 135 11.81 -2.93 -6.48
N ILE A 136 11.62 -1.76 -5.85
CA ILE A 136 11.09 -0.55 -6.52
C ILE A 136 12.18 0.25 -7.25
N GLY A 137 13.40 0.24 -6.73
CA GLY A 137 14.51 1.08 -7.20
C GLY A 137 14.88 0.88 -8.67
N PRO A 138 15.00 -0.36 -9.18
CA PRO A 138 15.31 -0.60 -10.60
C PRO A 138 14.26 0.00 -11.54
N GLU A 139 12.99 -0.10 -11.19
CA GLU A 139 11.87 0.39 -11.99
C GLU A 139 11.82 1.92 -12.00
N LEU A 140 12.02 2.55 -10.82
CA LEU A 140 12.15 4.01 -10.71
C LEU A 140 13.37 4.54 -11.48
N LEU A 141 14.51 3.85 -11.40
CA LEU A 141 15.73 4.26 -12.09
C LEU A 141 15.55 4.13 -13.60
N LEU A 142 14.95 3.04 -14.08
CA LEU A 142 14.63 2.86 -15.49
C LEU A 142 13.65 3.92 -15.99
N GLY A 143 12.61 4.23 -15.20
CA GLY A 143 11.67 5.32 -15.48
C GLY A 143 12.36 6.68 -15.55
N LEU A 144 13.25 6.99 -14.60
CA LEU A 144 14.00 8.24 -14.56
C LEU A 144 14.96 8.38 -15.76
N VAL A 145 15.66 7.30 -16.11
CA VAL A 145 16.56 7.27 -17.27
C VAL A 145 15.80 7.45 -18.57
N LEU A 146 14.66 6.76 -18.74
CA LEU A 146 13.80 6.94 -19.90
C LEU A 146 13.24 8.36 -19.98
N ALA A 147 12.77 8.92 -18.86
CA ALA A 147 12.29 10.30 -18.81
C ALA A 147 13.40 11.29 -19.19
N ALA A 148 14.62 11.11 -18.68
CA ALA A 148 15.77 11.92 -19.02
C ALA A 148 16.17 11.79 -20.51
N LEU A 149 16.14 10.57 -21.06
CA LEU A 149 16.43 10.30 -22.47
C LEU A 149 15.39 10.95 -23.39
N VAL A 150 14.10 10.79 -23.08
CA VAL A 150 12.99 11.43 -23.81
C VAL A 150 13.06 12.95 -23.72
N ALA A 151 13.44 13.50 -22.56
CA ALA A 151 13.64 14.94 -22.41
C ALA A 151 14.86 15.47 -23.19
N ALA A 152 15.93 14.67 -23.29
CA ALA A 152 17.15 15.04 -24.02
C ALA A 152 16.98 14.94 -25.55
N ILE A 153 16.19 13.99 -26.04
CA ILE A 153 15.82 13.91 -27.45
C ILE A 153 14.71 14.94 -27.67
N ALA A 154 15.08 16.10 -28.19
CA ALA A 154 14.27 17.32 -28.22
C ALA A 154 13.03 17.37 -29.17
N PRO A 155 12.65 16.40 -30.04
CA PRO A 155 11.52 16.63 -30.92
C PRO A 155 10.18 16.46 -30.20
N VAL A 156 10.12 15.90 -28.99
CA VAL A 156 8.83 15.71 -28.29
C VAL A 156 8.21 17.06 -27.89
N GLY A 157 9.00 17.99 -27.36
CA GLY A 157 8.50 19.32 -27.00
C GLY A 157 7.96 20.10 -28.20
N LYS A 158 8.63 20.00 -29.36
CA LYS A 158 8.18 20.62 -30.62
C LYS A 158 6.95 19.93 -31.22
N PHE A 159 6.93 18.60 -31.24
CA PHE A 159 5.82 17.81 -31.77
C PHE A 159 4.54 17.98 -30.94
N VAL A 160 4.67 18.05 -29.61
CA VAL A 160 3.56 18.36 -28.70
C VAL A 160 3.10 19.82 -28.86
N GLY A 161 4.03 20.76 -29.06
CA GLY A 161 3.70 22.15 -29.37
C GLY A 161 2.94 22.32 -30.70
N ASP A 162 3.29 21.56 -31.74
CA ASP A 162 2.72 21.71 -33.08
C ASP A 162 1.40 20.94 -33.27
N TYR A 163 1.27 19.73 -32.69
CA TYR A 163 0.06 18.89 -32.84
C TYR A 163 -0.90 18.92 -31.65
N PHE A 164 -0.44 19.31 -30.45
CA PHE A 164 -1.21 19.27 -29.21
C PHE A 164 -1.36 20.64 -28.51
N SER A 165 -1.07 21.74 -29.20
CA SER A 165 -1.35 23.11 -28.71
C SER A 165 -2.85 23.44 -28.82
N GLY A 166 -3.66 22.86 -27.93
CA GLY A 166 -5.08 23.17 -27.83
C GLY A 166 -5.85 22.22 -26.93
N GLY A 167 -7.19 22.31 -26.96
CA GLY A 167 -8.09 21.47 -26.16
C GLY A 167 -7.89 19.96 -26.34
N LEU A 168 -7.44 19.53 -27.53
CA LEU A 168 -7.15 18.13 -27.84
C LEU A 168 -5.95 17.57 -27.04
N GLY A 169 -4.98 18.42 -26.66
CA GLY A 169 -3.87 18.04 -25.78
C GLY A 169 -4.32 17.62 -24.39
N TYR A 170 -5.29 18.35 -23.83
CA TYR A 170 -5.88 18.01 -22.53
C TYR A 170 -6.65 16.68 -22.58
N LEU A 171 -7.42 16.45 -23.65
CA LEU A 171 -8.17 15.20 -23.81
C LEU A 171 -7.23 13.99 -23.93
N PHE A 172 -6.16 14.13 -24.71
CA PHE A 172 -5.16 13.06 -24.88
C PHE A 172 -4.39 12.78 -23.58
N SER A 173 -3.96 13.82 -22.88
CA SER A 173 -3.27 13.68 -21.58
C SER A 173 -4.16 12.98 -20.55
N LEU A 174 -5.45 13.30 -20.52
CA LEU A 174 -6.41 12.67 -19.61
C LEU A 174 -6.58 11.18 -19.92
N VAL A 175 -6.77 10.81 -21.20
CA VAL A 175 -6.95 9.41 -21.61
C VAL A 175 -5.69 8.59 -21.30
N PHE A 176 -4.50 9.11 -21.61
CA PHE A 176 -3.25 8.41 -21.35
C PHE A 176 -2.96 8.29 -19.84
N GLY A 177 -3.19 9.35 -19.07
CA GLY A 177 -3.04 9.33 -17.62
C GLY A 177 -4.01 8.36 -16.94
N LEU A 178 -5.26 8.29 -17.40
CA LEU A 178 -6.24 7.33 -16.90
C LEU A 178 -5.83 5.88 -17.23
N ALA A 179 -5.35 5.63 -18.45
CA ALA A 179 -4.86 4.31 -18.83
C ALA A 179 -3.67 3.87 -17.97
N MET A 180 -2.69 4.75 -17.73
CA MET A 180 -1.55 4.46 -16.86
C MET A 180 -1.99 4.19 -15.41
N TYR A 181 -2.93 4.98 -14.88
CA TYR A 181 -3.46 4.77 -13.53
C TYR A 181 -4.14 3.40 -13.40
N ILE A 182 -4.93 3.01 -14.40
CA ILE A 182 -5.58 1.69 -14.44
C ILE A 182 -4.52 0.57 -14.48
N CYS A 183 -3.49 0.70 -15.31
CA CYS A 183 -2.41 -0.29 -15.40
C CYS A 183 -1.53 -0.40 -14.14
N SER A 184 -1.49 0.63 -13.30
CA SER A 184 -0.80 0.57 -12.00
C SER A 184 -1.67 -0.01 -10.89
N THR A 185 -2.99 -0.07 -11.08
CA THR A 185 -3.96 -0.48 -10.05
C THR A 185 -4.53 -1.87 -10.32
N ALA A 186 -4.47 -2.35 -11.57
CA ALA A 186 -4.86 -3.70 -12.00
C ALA A 186 -3.68 -4.67 -11.94
#